data_AF-A0A962X3X1-F1
#
_entry.id   AF-A0A962X3X1-F1
#
_cell.length_a   1.000
_cell.length_b   1.000
_cell.length_c   1.000
_cell.angle_alpha   90.00
_cell.angle_beta   90.00
_cell.angle_gamma   90.00
#
_symmetry.space_group_name_H-M   'P 1'
#
loop_
_entity.id
_entity.type
_entity.pdbx_description
1 polymer ?
#
loop_
_entity_poly.entity_id
_entity_poly.type
_entity_poly.pdbx_seq_one_letter_code
_entity_poly.pdbx_strand_id
1 'polypeptide(L)'
;LYTDSSAWASRLRFVSRTLRGRLSERGYKIDKITVRVSIKPAERAPGRQHRRSLSRENGRLLDRTADGIDDPDLCRALKRLSRHSQ
;
A
#
# COMPACT_ATOMS: atom_id res chain seq x y z
N LEU A 1 7.98 2.77 25.35
CA LEU A 1 6.78 3.11 24.56
C LEU A 1 7.20 3.66 23.21
N TYR A 2 6.56 3.22 22.14
CA TYR A 2 6.79 3.71 20.77
C TYR A 2 5.51 4.34 20.23
N THR A 3 5.64 5.41 19.44
CA THR A 3 4.53 6.11 18.79
C THR A 3 4.99 6.59 17.42
N ASP A 4 4.10 6.67 16.45
CA ASP A 4 4.37 7.21 15.10
C ASP A 4 4.27 8.74 15.06
N SER A 5 3.49 9.33 15.97
CA SER A 5 3.28 10.79 16.06
C SER A 5 4.19 11.47 17.08
N SER A 6 4.82 12.57 16.67
CA SER A 6 5.60 13.46 17.52
C SER A 6 4.75 14.16 18.58
N ALA A 7 3.51 14.53 18.24
CA ALA A 7 2.56 15.13 19.18
C ALA A 7 2.18 14.16 20.30
N TRP A 8 1.90 12.90 19.96
CA TRP A 8 1.65 11.84 20.95
C TRP A 8 2.87 11.53 21.80
N ALA A 9 4.08 11.56 21.22
CA ALA A 9 5.31 11.36 21.99
C ALA A 9 5.48 12.41 23.08
N SER A 10 5.22 13.68 22.76
CA SER A 10 5.29 14.78 23.73
C SER A 10 4.25 14.59 24.84
N ARG A 11 3.00 14.29 24.50
CA ARG A 11 1.93 14.07 25.50
C ARG A 11 2.24 12.87 26.41
N LEU A 12 2.74 11.76 25.85
CA LEU A 12 3.17 10.59 26.61
C LEU A 12 4.33 10.89 27.56
N ARG A 13 5.28 11.75 27.15
CA ARG A 13 6.37 12.18 28.05
C ARG A 13 5.85 12.96 29.25
N PHE A 14 4.88 13.84 29.07
CA PHE A 14 4.25 14.55 30.20
C PHE A 14 3.57 13.59 31.16
N VAL A 15 2.74 12.68 30.64
CA VAL A 15 1.99 11.74 31.48
C VAL A 15 2.88 10.65 32.10
N SER A 16 4.06 10.40 31.53
CA SER A 16 4.98 9.36 32.01
C SER A 16 5.39 9.49 33.48
N ARG A 17 5.52 10.72 34.00
CA ARG A 17 5.84 10.95 35.41
C ARG A 17 4.71 10.48 36.33
N THR A 18 3.48 10.88 36.02
CA THR A 18 2.29 10.47 36.77
C THR A 18 2.04 8.97 36.65
N LEU A 19 2.25 8.40 35.46
CA LEU A 19 2.12 6.97 35.21
C LEU A 19 3.14 6.17 36.04
N ARG A 20 4.38 6.64 36.13
CA ARG A 20 5.41 6.02 36.98
C ARG A 20 4.98 6.00 38.44
N GLY A 21 4.47 7.13 38.97
CA GLY A 21 3.96 7.21 40.34
C GLY A 21 2.87 6.16 40.62
N ARG A 22 1.86 6.08 39.76
CA ARG A 22 0.77 5.10 39.89
C ARG A 22 1.22 3.65 39.75
N LEU A 23 2.25 3.38 38.95
CA LEU A 23 2.82 2.03 38.82
C LEU A 23 3.63 1.66 40.07
N SER A 24 4.34 2.61 40.67
CA SER A 24 5.03 2.41 41.94
C SER A 24 4.07 2.19 43.11
N GLU A 25 2.94 2.90 43.16
CA GLU A 25 1.86 2.64 44.13
C GLU A 25 1.31 1.21 44.03
N ARG A 26 1.32 0.62 42.84
CA ARG A 26 0.94 -0.77 42.59
C ARG A 26 2.08 -1.78 42.85
N GLY A 27 3.19 -1.33 43.42
CA GLY A 27 4.34 -2.17 43.75
C GLY A 27 5.35 -2.38 42.62
N TYR A 28 5.17 -1.75 41.45
CA TYR A 28 6.12 -1.85 40.35
C TYR A 28 7.25 -0.82 40.49
N LYS A 29 8.48 -1.30 40.69
CA LYS A 29 9.68 -0.47 40.64
C LYS A 29 10.07 -0.21 39.19
N ILE A 30 9.77 0.99 38.70
CA ILE A 30 10.12 1.43 37.34
C ILE A 30 11.04 2.64 37.45
N ASP A 31 12.30 2.49 37.07
CA ASP A 31 13.27 3.59 37.10
C ASP A 31 12.95 4.68 36.07
N LYS A 32 12.63 4.26 34.84
CA LYS A 32 12.46 5.19 33.71
C LYS A 32 11.46 4.67 32.68
N ILE A 33 10.59 5.56 32.21
CA ILE A 33 9.72 5.33 31.06
C ILE A 33 10.31 6.08 29.87
N THR A 34 10.74 5.34 28.84
CA THR A 34 11.30 5.92 27.62
C THR A 34 10.25 5.93 26.51
N VAL A 35 9.98 7.11 25.96
CA VAL A 35 9.08 7.33 24.82
C VAL A 35 9.91 7.64 23.57
N ARG A 36 9.78 6.82 22.54
CA ARG A 36 10.49 6.95 21.26
C ARG A 36 9.48 7.13 20.12
N VAL A 37 9.84 7.96 19.15
CA VAL A 37 9.07 8.06 17.91
C VAL A 37 9.61 7.01 16.95
N SER A 38 8.75 6.13 16.45
CA SER A 38 9.07 5.17 15.40
C SER A 38 8.69 5.78 14.06
N ILE A 39 9.69 6.22 13.31
CA ILE A 39 9.49 6.61 11.92
C ILE A 39 9.51 5.30 11.13
N LYS A 40 8.34 4.85 10.65
CA LYS A 40 8.30 3.75 9.68
C LYS A 40 9.03 4.23 8.43
N PRO A 41 9.96 3.44 7.86
CA PRO A 41 10.50 3.75 6.55
C PRO A 41 9.33 3.88 5.59
N ALA A 42 9.36 4.92 4.74
CA ALA A 42 8.32 5.14 3.73
C ALA A 42 8.11 3.82 2.97
N GLU A 43 6.84 3.40 2.84
CA GLU A 43 6.50 2.26 2.01
C GLU A 43 7.14 2.47 0.64
N ARG A 44 7.93 1.49 0.19
CA ARG A 44 8.52 1.53 -1.15
C ARG A 44 7.38 1.76 -2.12
N ALA A 45 7.52 2.78 -2.97
CA ALA A 45 6.58 3.03 -4.04
C ALA A 45 6.30 1.70 -4.78
N PRO A 46 5.03 1.41 -5.12
CA PRO A 46 4.71 0.19 -5.84
C PRO A 46 5.61 0.11 -7.07
N GLY A 47 6.32 -1.02 -7.21
CA GLY A 47 7.23 -1.24 -8.34
C GLY A 47 6.49 -0.99 -9.66
N ARG A 48 7.21 -0.53 -10.69
CA ARG A 48 6.63 -0.29 -12.02
C ARG A 48 5.78 -1.48 -12.42
N GLN A 49 4.47 -1.27 -12.60
CA GLN A 49 3.57 -2.30 -13.08
C GLN A 49 4.07 -2.77 -14.44
N HIS A 50 4.38 -4.06 -14.56
CA HIS A 50 4.74 -4.65 -15.83
C HIS A 50 3.54 -4.50 -16.76
N ARG A 51 3.72 -3.84 -17.91
CA ARG A 51 2.66 -3.75 -18.92
C ARG A 51 2.34 -5.16 -19.38
N ARG A 52 1.10 -5.59 -19.15
CA ARG A 52 0.61 -6.87 -19.69
C ARG A 52 0.56 -6.75 -21.20
N SER A 53 1.38 -7.53 -21.89
CA SER A 53 1.34 -7.66 -23.35
C SER A 53 0.60 -8.94 -23.73
N LEU A 54 -0.17 -8.90 -24.81
CA LEU A 54 -0.69 -10.10 -25.44
C LEU A 54 0.41 -10.78 -26.24
N SER A 55 0.34 -12.10 -26.41
CA SER A 55 1.16 -12.78 -27.40
C SER A 55 0.69 -12.41 -28.81
N ARG A 56 1.61 -12.43 -29.78
CA ARG A 56 1.29 -12.25 -31.21
C ARG A 56 0.18 -13.18 -31.71
N GLU A 57 0.10 -14.40 -31.19
CA GLU A 57 -0.94 -15.36 -31.55
C GLU A 57 -2.32 -14.93 -31.05
N ASN A 58 -2.42 -14.53 -29.77
CA ASN A 58 -3.69 -14.07 -29.19
C ASN A 58 -4.16 -12.75 -29.82
N GLY A 59 -3.24 -11.86 -30.20
CA GLY A 59 -3.57 -10.65 -30.96
C GLY A 59 -4.24 -10.97 -32.29
N ARG A 60 -3.68 -11.90 -33.06
CA ARG A 60 -4.26 -12.35 -34.35
C ARG A 60 -5.60 -13.04 -34.17
N LEU A 61 -5.76 -13.83 -33.12
CA LEU A 61 -7.03 -14.48 -32.81
C LEU A 61 -8.12 -13.43 -32.52
N LEU A 62 -7.82 -12.44 -31.67
CA LEU A 62 -8.76 -11.36 -31.35
C LEU A 62 -9.13 -10.52 -32.58
N ASP A 63 -8.19 -10.27 -33.48
CA ASP A 63 -8.43 -9.52 -34.71
C ASP A 63 -9.40 -10.27 -35.64
N ARG A 64 -9.16 -11.58 -35.86
CA ARG A 64 -10.08 -12.44 -36.64
C ARG A 64 -11.45 -12.56 -36.01
N THR A 65 -11.52 -12.67 -34.67
CA THR A 65 -12.80 -12.72 -33.96
C THR A 65 -13.57 -11.41 -34.09
N ALA A 66 -12.88 -10.27 -34.09
CA ALA A 66 -13.52 -8.96 -34.24
C ALA A 66 -14.18 -8.79 -35.62
N ASP A 67 -13.64 -9.40 -36.67
CA ASP A 67 -14.21 -9.33 -38.02
C ASP A 67 -15.53 -10.11 -38.17
N GLY A 68 -15.83 -11.03 -37.24
CA GLY A 68 -17.06 -11.84 -37.23
C GLY A 68 -18.14 -11.36 -36.26
N ILE A 69 -18.00 -10.17 -35.67
CA ILE A 69 -18.94 -9.62 -34.69
C ILE A 69 -19.75 -8.48 -35.29
N ASP A 70 -21.07 -8.58 -35.18
CA ASP A 70 -22.02 -7.60 -35.73
C ASP A 70 -22.11 -6.31 -34.89
N ASP A 71 -21.74 -6.38 -33.60
CA ASP A 71 -21.69 -5.21 -32.72
C ASP A 71 -20.47 -4.32 -33.05
N PRO A 72 -20.68 -3.09 -33.54
CA PRO A 72 -19.61 -2.21 -33.99
C PRO A 72 -18.73 -1.72 -32.84
N ASP A 73 -19.29 -1.53 -31.64
CA ASP A 73 -18.54 -1.06 -30.47
C ASP A 73 -17.66 -2.17 -29.91
N LEU A 74 -18.18 -3.40 -29.87
CA LEU A 74 -17.42 -4.58 -29.48
C LEU A 74 -16.31 -4.90 -30.49
N CYS A 75 -16.61 -4.85 -31.79
CA CYS A 75 -15.61 -5.02 -32.85
C CYS A 75 -14.44 -4.03 -32.67
N ARG A 76 -14.76 -2.76 -32.46
CA ARG A 76 -13.76 -1.69 -32.25
C ARG A 76 -12.94 -1.92 -30.99
N ALA A 77 -13.57 -2.36 -29.89
CA ALA A 77 -12.89 -2.67 -28.64
C ALA A 77 -11.89 -3.84 -28.81
N LEU A 78 -12.27 -4.89 -29.54
CA LEU A 78 -11.43 -6.05 -29.81
C LEU A 78 -10.27 -5.73 -30.75
N LYS A 79 -10.50 -4.93 -31.80
CA LYS A 79 -9.42 -4.43 -32.68
C LYS A 79 -8.45 -3.50 -31.96
N ARG A 80 -8.92 -2.74 -30.97
CA ARG A 80 -8.03 -1.96 -30.11
C ARG A 80 -7.20 -2.87 -29.20
N LEU A 81 -7.79 -3.95 -28.69
CA LEU A 81 -7.12 -4.91 -27.82
C LEU A 81 -6.06 -5.73 -28.58
N SER A 82 -6.32 -6.15 -29.82
CA SER A 82 -5.36 -6.91 -30.64
C SER A 82 -4.03 -6.18 -30.87
N ARG A 83 -4.04 -4.84 -30.90
CA ARG A 83 -2.85 -3.97 -31.05
C ARG A 83 -1.89 -4.01 -29.87
N HIS A 84 -2.30 -4.56 -28.73
CA HIS A 84 -1.44 -4.76 -27.56
C HIS A 84 -0.65 -6.06 -27.60
N SER A 85 -0.55 -6.73 -28.77
CA SER A 85 0.29 -7.90 -28.96
C SER A 85 1.77 -7.53 -29.16
N GLN A 86 2.68 -8.22 -28.45
CA GLN A 86 4.13 -8.21 -28.69
C GLN A 86 4.63 -9.59 -29.10
#